data_AF-A0A1G2QI45-F1
#
_entry.id   AF-A0A1G2QI45-F1
#
_cell.length_a   1.000
_cell.length_b   1.000
_cell.length_c   1.000
_cell.angle_alpha   90.00
_cell.angle_beta   90.00
_cell.angle_gamma   90.00
#
_symmetry.space_group_name_H-M   'P 1'
#
loop_
_entity.id
_entity.type
_entity.pdbx_description
1 polymer ?
#
loop_
_entity_poly.entity_id
_entity_poly.type
_entity_poly.pdbx_seq_one_letter_code
_entity_poly.pdbx_strand_id
1 'polypeptide(L)'
;MSPLVLPKTRWLGTALMAAVLLVIGLYGYSRTIDLVRGPQIEILSPVTGTTYSKEMVTVTGQVQHIAKIYLNDNQIFTDDEGFFREPLLLLPGYNILTLKAEDLFGRQITKQIKLVYQS
;
A
#
# COMPACT_ATOMS: atom_id res chain seq x y z
N MET A 1 61.70 14.88 -28.28
CA MET A 1 60.22 15.02 -28.25
C MET A 1 59.66 13.83 -27.48
N SER A 2 59.42 13.99 -26.18
CA SER A 2 58.82 12.94 -25.33
C SER A 2 57.29 13.04 -25.39
N PRO A 3 56.56 11.91 -25.58
CA PRO A 3 55.11 11.95 -25.74
C PRO A 3 54.43 12.23 -24.40
N LEU A 4 53.45 13.13 -24.44
CA LEU A 4 52.58 13.48 -23.32
C LEU A 4 51.59 12.32 -23.08
N VAL A 5 51.95 11.40 -22.18
CA VAL A 5 51.06 10.30 -21.78
C VAL A 5 49.99 10.88 -20.85
N LEU A 6 48.80 11.13 -21.38
CA LEU A 6 47.63 11.49 -20.56
C LEU A 6 47.38 10.35 -19.54
N PRO A 7 47.33 10.65 -18.23
CA PRO A 7 47.28 9.62 -17.20
C PRO A 7 45.92 8.91 -17.21
N LYS A 8 45.91 7.66 -17.71
CA LYS A 8 44.75 6.75 -17.70
C LYS A 8 44.11 6.57 -16.31
N THR A 9 44.83 6.88 -15.24
CA THR A 9 44.39 6.82 -13.85
C THR A 9 43.29 7.84 -13.48
N ARG A 10 43.21 8.99 -14.18
CA ARG A 10 42.17 10.00 -13.90
C ARG A 10 40.77 9.53 -14.33
N TRP A 11 40.68 8.74 -15.39
CA TRP A 11 39.41 8.20 -15.92
C TRP A 11 38.85 7.07 -15.05
N LEU A 12 39.73 6.28 -14.42
CA LEU A 12 39.32 5.22 -13.50
C LEU A 12 38.67 5.80 -12.24
N GLY A 13 39.24 6.87 -11.68
CA GLY A 13 38.68 7.55 -10.50
C GLY A 13 37.31 8.17 -10.77
N THR A 14 37.13 8.82 -11.93
CA THR A 14 35.82 9.38 -12.32
C THR A 14 34.77 8.30 -12.56
N ALA A 15 35.15 7.18 -13.18
CA ALA A 15 34.24 6.06 -13.40
C ALA A 15 33.79 5.42 -12.07
N LEU A 16 34.72 5.25 -11.13
CA LEU A 16 34.42 4.74 -9.79
C LEU A 16 33.48 5.69 -9.03
N MET A 17 33.75 7.00 -9.06
CA MET A 17 32.89 8.01 -8.42
C MET A 17 31.49 8.00 -9.01
N ALA A 18 31.36 7.94 -10.35
CA ALA A 18 30.07 7.85 -11.02
C ALA A 18 29.33 6.55 -10.64
N ALA A 19 30.02 5.41 -10.55
CA ALA A 19 29.44 4.15 -10.12
C ALA A 19 28.91 4.22 -8.67
N VAL A 20 29.67 4.81 -7.75
CA VAL A 20 29.24 5.01 -6.35
C VAL A 20 28.01 5.91 -6.28
N LEU A 21 28.01 7.04 -7.01
CA LEU A 21 26.85 7.93 -7.08
C LEU A 21 25.63 7.24 -7.68
N LEU A 22 25.82 6.37 -8.68
CA LEU A 22 24.74 5.59 -9.28
C LEU A 22 24.17 4.59 -8.29
N VAL A 23 25.01 3.87 -7.52
CA VAL A 23 24.55 2.94 -6.48
C VAL A 23 23.78 3.67 -5.39
N ILE A 24 24.27 4.81 -4.90
CA ILE A 24 23.58 5.63 -3.90
C ILE A 24 22.26 6.16 -4.45
N GLY A 25 22.27 6.67 -5.69
CA GLY A 25 21.07 7.17 -6.36
C GLY A 25 20.02 6.08 -6.57
N LEU A 26 20.42 4.89 -6.99
CA LEU A 26 19.54 3.74 -7.19
C LEU A 26 18.95 3.26 -5.85
N TYR A 27 19.76 3.22 -4.79
CA TYR A 27 19.31 2.86 -3.45
C TYR A 27 18.35 3.91 -2.86
N GLY A 28 18.64 5.19 -3.03
CA GLY A 28 17.74 6.28 -2.60
C GLY A 28 16.42 6.25 -3.38
N TYR A 29 16.48 6.03 -4.69
CA TYR A 29 15.30 5.88 -5.53
C TYR A 29 14.43 4.70 -5.10
N SER A 30 15.02 3.53 -4.86
CA SER A 30 14.27 2.35 -4.45
C SER A 30 13.64 2.51 -3.07
N ARG A 31 14.25 3.25 -2.14
CA ARG A 31 13.67 3.49 -0.81
C ARG A 31 12.55 4.53 -0.81
N THR A 32 12.62 5.51 -1.71
CA THR A 32 11.64 6.60 -1.79
C THR A 32 10.38 6.19 -2.55
N ILE A 33 10.46 5.22 -3.46
CA ILE A 33 9.30 4.83 -4.27
C ILE A 33 8.13 4.29 -3.44
N ASP A 34 8.40 3.61 -2.32
CA ASP A 34 7.35 3.09 -1.44
C ASP A 34 6.64 4.20 -0.67
N LEU A 35 7.33 5.31 -0.38
CA LEU A 35 6.70 6.52 0.16
C LEU A 35 5.90 7.26 -0.91
N VAL A 36 6.33 7.20 -2.17
CA VAL A 36 5.61 7.79 -3.30
C VAL A 36 4.37 6.97 -3.66
N ARG A 37 4.37 5.65 -3.44
CA ARG A 37 3.19 4.80 -3.56
C ARG A 37 2.18 5.20 -2.48
N GLY A 38 0.98 5.60 -2.90
CA GLY A 38 -0.11 5.97 -1.99
C GLY A 38 -0.67 4.77 -1.24
N PRO A 39 -1.68 4.99 -0.38
CA PRO A 39 -2.31 3.92 0.39
C PRO A 39 -2.96 2.90 -0.55
N GLN A 40 -2.84 1.62 -0.20
CA GLN A 40 -3.43 0.51 -0.94
C GLN A 40 -4.34 -0.31 -0.04
N ILE A 41 -5.47 -0.75 -0.59
CA ILE A 41 -6.42 -1.64 0.06
C ILE A 41 -6.75 -2.79 -0.89
N GLU A 42 -6.48 -4.01 -0.43
CA GLU A 42 -6.93 -5.25 -1.05
C GLU A 42 -7.98 -5.91 -0.14
N ILE A 43 -9.16 -6.19 -0.71
CA ILE A 43 -10.25 -6.85 0.02
C ILE A 43 -10.22 -8.32 -0.38
N LEU A 44 -9.99 -9.19 0.61
CA LEU A 44 -9.93 -10.65 0.43
C LEU A 44 -11.32 -11.27 0.59
N SER A 45 -12.11 -10.75 1.54
CA SER A 45 -13.50 -11.16 1.78
C SER A 45 -14.25 -10.02 2.46
N PRO A 46 -15.56 -9.86 2.24
CA PRO A 46 -16.38 -10.59 1.28
C PRO A 46 -16.26 -10.01 -0.14
N VAL A 47 -16.64 -10.82 -1.14
CA VAL A 47 -16.70 -10.36 -2.54
C VAL A 47 -17.93 -9.49 -2.73
N THR A 48 -17.77 -8.33 -3.36
CA THR A 48 -18.88 -7.39 -3.62
C THR A 48 -19.95 -8.04 -4.50
N GLY A 49 -21.22 -7.80 -4.16
CA GLY A 49 -22.39 -8.31 -4.88
C GLY A 49 -22.85 -9.69 -4.42
N THR A 50 -22.25 -10.25 -3.37
CA THR A 50 -22.65 -11.55 -2.82
C THR A 50 -23.85 -11.43 -1.87
N THR A 51 -24.68 -12.46 -1.88
CA THR A 51 -25.82 -12.62 -0.98
C THR A 51 -25.42 -13.46 0.22
N TYR A 52 -25.71 -12.97 1.41
CA TYR A 52 -25.49 -13.66 2.67
C TYR A 52 -26.82 -14.12 3.26
N SER A 53 -26.80 -15.32 3.85
CA SER A 53 -27.89 -15.89 4.66
C SER A 53 -27.64 -15.76 6.17
N LYS A 54 -26.46 -15.25 6.55
CA LYS A 54 -26.07 -14.99 7.93
C LYS A 54 -25.98 -13.49 8.14
N GLU A 55 -26.46 -13.04 9.30
CA GLU A 55 -26.41 -11.64 9.72
C GLU A 55 -24.97 -11.17 9.96
N MET A 56 -24.09 -12.05 10.48
CA MET A 56 -22.70 -11.72 10.74
C MET A 56 -21.79 -12.10 9.57
N VAL A 57 -21.06 -11.11 9.04
CA VAL A 57 -20.02 -11.30 8.02
C VAL A 57 -18.67 -10.87 8.57
N THR A 58 -17.59 -11.52 8.14
CA THR A 58 -16.23 -11.08 8.47
C THR A 58 -15.60 -10.43 7.25
N VAL A 59 -15.23 -9.16 7.38
CA VAL A 59 -14.46 -8.43 6.37
C VAL A 59 -12.98 -8.66 6.64
N THR A 60 -12.27 -9.19 5.65
CA THR A 60 -10.83 -9.41 5.70
C THR A 60 -10.16 -8.79 4.50
N GLY A 61 -8.97 -8.28 4.71
CA GLY A 61 -8.18 -7.67 3.66
C GLY A 61 -6.77 -7.40 4.11
N GLN A 62 -5.98 -6.86 3.18
CA GLN A 62 -4.62 -6.40 3.44
C GLN A 62 -4.50 -4.94 2.99
N VAL A 63 -3.73 -4.17 3.73
CA VAL A 63 -3.42 -2.77 3.42
C VAL A 63 -1.93 -2.52 3.42
N GLN A 64 -1.50 -1.58 2.58
CA GLN A 64 -0.09 -1.20 2.46
C GLN A 64 0.04 0.32 2.35
N HIS A 65 1.14 0.85 2.88
CA HIS A 65 1.46 2.28 2.90
C HIS A 65 0.36 3.14 3.56
N ILE A 66 -0.23 2.65 4.66
CA ILE A 66 -1.27 3.37 5.39
C ILE A 66 -0.76 3.81 6.77
N ALA A 67 -1.37 4.86 7.30
CA ALA A 67 -1.26 5.29 8.69
C ALA A 67 -2.54 4.98 9.47
N LYS A 68 -3.71 5.03 8.80
CA LYS A 68 -5.02 4.79 9.40
C LYS A 68 -5.93 4.07 8.42
N ILE A 69 -6.82 3.25 8.96
CA ILE A 69 -7.88 2.55 8.22
C ILE A 69 -9.19 2.66 8.99
N TYR A 70 -10.28 2.82 8.25
CA TYR A 70 -11.62 2.97 8.78
C TYR A 70 -12.56 2.02 8.04
N LEU A 71 -13.45 1.37 8.79
CA LEU A 71 -14.59 0.60 8.30
C LEU A 71 -15.88 1.28 8.79
N ASN A 72 -16.72 1.75 7.87
CA ASN A 72 -17.95 2.50 8.18
C ASN A 72 -17.68 3.66 9.17
N ASP A 73 -16.65 4.45 8.87
CA ASP A 73 -16.16 5.58 9.68
C ASP A 73 -15.57 5.22 11.06
N ASN A 74 -15.66 3.97 11.50
CA ASN A 74 -14.97 3.48 12.69
C ASN A 74 -13.53 3.11 12.36
N GLN A 75 -12.57 3.63 13.12
CA GLN A 75 -11.17 3.27 12.95
C GLN A 75 -10.96 1.81 13.36
N ILE A 76 -10.27 1.04 12.50
CA ILE A 76 -9.88 -0.34 12.76
C ILE A 76 -8.36 -0.45 12.77
N PHE A 77 -7.84 -1.61 13.14
CA PHE A 77 -6.41 -1.85 13.23
C PHE A 77 -6.01 -3.06 12.38
N THR A 78 -4.75 -3.07 11.99
CA THR A 78 -4.13 -4.18 11.27
C THR A 78 -3.05 -4.81 12.13
N ASP A 79 -2.67 -6.02 11.79
CA ASP A 79 -1.43 -6.61 12.31
C ASP A 79 -0.18 -6.02 11.66
N ASP A 80 0.99 -6.54 12.04
CA ASP A 80 2.31 -6.12 11.55
C ASP A 80 2.51 -6.39 10.05
N GLU A 81 1.74 -7.31 9.47
CA GLU A 81 1.76 -7.63 8.04
C GLU A 81 0.72 -6.84 7.23
N GLY A 82 -0.06 -5.98 7.90
CA GLY A 82 -1.09 -5.15 7.30
C GLY A 82 -2.41 -5.88 7.04
N PHE A 83 -2.64 -7.05 7.63
CA PHE A 83 -3.93 -7.72 7.55
C PHE A 83 -4.91 -7.19 8.59
N PHE A 84 -6.18 -7.10 8.21
CA PHE A 84 -7.27 -6.79 9.12
C PHE A 84 -8.38 -7.84 9.04
N ARG A 85 -9.10 -8.00 10.15
CA ARG A 85 -10.22 -8.93 10.26
C ARG A 85 -11.29 -8.34 11.18
N GLU A 86 -12.39 -7.89 10.59
CA GLU A 86 -13.44 -7.20 11.30
C GLU A 86 -14.80 -7.91 11.13
N PRO A 87 -15.41 -8.39 12.24
CA PRO A 87 -16.78 -8.89 12.20
C PRO A 87 -17.75 -7.71 12.08
N LEU A 88 -18.72 -7.84 11.18
CA LEU A 88 -19.75 -6.84 10.96
C LEU A 88 -21.14 -7.49 10.95
N LEU A 89 -22.09 -6.82 11.61
CA LEU A 89 -23.49 -7.16 11.57
C LEU A 89 -24.16 -6.50 10.34
N LEU A 90 -24.79 -7.31 9.51
CA LEU A 90 -25.55 -6.86 8.34
C LEU A 90 -27.00 -6.60 8.74
N LEU A 91 -27.55 -5.50 8.25
CA LEU A 91 -28.98 -5.22 8.35
C LEU A 91 -29.72 -6.00 7.24
N PRO A 92 -30.99 -6.41 7.45
CA PRO A 92 -31.77 -7.04 6.39
C PRO A 92 -31.83 -6.15 5.13
N GLY A 93 -31.58 -6.75 3.97
CA GLY A 93 -31.55 -6.04 2.69
C GLY A 93 -30.15 -5.61 2.25
N TYR A 94 -30.06 -4.43 1.64
CA TYR A 94 -28.85 -3.95 0.99
C TYR A 94 -27.93 -3.19 1.96
N ASN A 95 -26.68 -3.64 2.07
CA ASN A 95 -25.66 -3.06 2.93
C ASN A 95 -24.49 -2.55 2.07
N ILE A 96 -24.03 -1.33 2.36
CA ILE A 96 -22.82 -0.76 1.75
C ILE A 96 -21.79 -0.55 2.85
N LEU A 97 -20.69 -1.28 2.76
CA LEU A 97 -19.56 -1.13 3.67
C LEU A 97 -18.53 -0.22 3.02
N THR A 98 -18.00 0.74 3.76
CA THR A 98 -17.00 1.68 3.27
C THR A 98 -15.69 1.48 4.00
N LEU A 99 -14.65 1.07 3.26
CA LEU A 99 -13.28 1.03 3.73
C LEU A 99 -12.55 2.27 3.25
N LYS A 100 -11.99 3.05 4.18
CA LYS A 100 -11.17 4.23 3.89
C LYS A 100 -9.80 4.02 4.52
N ALA A 101 -8.75 4.20 3.74
CA ALA A 101 -7.39 4.22 4.25
C ALA A 101 -6.72 5.54 3.93
N GLU A 102 -5.89 6.01 4.86
CA GLU A 102 -5.14 7.25 4.80
C GLU A 102 -3.68 6.95 5.11
N ASP A 103 -2.76 7.57 4.37
CA ASP A 103 -1.32 7.46 4.63
C ASP A 103 -0.75 8.62 5.46
N LEU A 104 0.55 8.58 5.74
CA LEU A 104 1.24 9.61 6.54
C LEU A 104 1.27 10.99 5.88
N PHE A 105 0.95 11.09 4.59
CA PHE A 105 0.93 12.33 3.81
C PHE A 105 -0.51 12.83 3.59
N GLY A 106 -1.51 12.18 4.19
CA GLY A 106 -2.92 12.54 4.07
C GLY A 106 -3.56 12.11 2.74
N ARG A 107 -2.88 11.30 1.92
CA ARG A 107 -3.50 10.72 0.72
C ARG A 107 -4.48 9.64 1.16
N GLN A 108 -5.63 9.58 0.49
CA GLN A 108 -6.70 8.67 0.86
C GLN A 108 -7.15 7.80 -0.32
N ILE A 109 -7.52 6.56 -0.01
CA ILE A 109 -8.23 5.66 -0.92
C ILE A 109 -9.49 5.14 -0.24
N THR A 110 -10.57 5.01 -1.00
CA THR A 110 -11.84 4.46 -0.51
C THR A 110 -12.26 3.28 -1.38
N LYS A 111 -12.71 2.21 -0.73
CA LYS A 111 -13.30 1.02 -1.36
C LYS A 111 -14.66 0.75 -0.75
N GLN A 112 -15.62 0.35 -1.58
CA GLN A 112 -16.95 -0.02 -1.14
C GLN A 112 -17.19 -1.50 -1.37
N ILE A 113 -17.81 -2.14 -0.39
CA ILE A 113 -18.26 -3.52 -0.45
C ILE A 113 -19.78 -3.51 -0.37
N LYS A 114 -20.44 -4.01 -1.41
CA LYS A 114 -21.91 -4.04 -1.49
C LYS A 114 -22.38 -5.45 -1.21
N LEU A 115 -23.24 -5.62 -0.21
CA LEU A 115 -23.71 -6.92 0.26
C LEU A 115 -25.22 -6.94 0.34
N VAL A 116 -25.82 -8.10 0.12
CA VAL A 116 -27.26 -8.33 0.33
C VAL A 116 -27.42 -9.36 1.42
N TYR A 117 -28.11 -9.01 2.51
CA TYR A 117 -28.51 -9.98 3.53
C TYR A 117 -29.98 -10.36 3.32
N GLN A 118 -30.23 -11.64 3.07
CA GLN A 118 -31.58 -12.22 3.01
C GLN A 118 -31.82 -12.97 4.33
N SER A 119 -32.67 -12.38 5.17
CA SER A 119 -33.16 -12.96 6.42
C SER A 119 -34.14 -14.11 6.17
#